data_AF-A0A1H3NA89-F1
#
_entry.id   AF-A0A1H3NA89-F1
#
_cell.length_a   1.000
_cell.length_b   1.000
_cell.length_c   1.000
_cell.angle_alpha   90.00
_cell.angle_beta   90.00
_cell.angle_gamma   90.00
#
_symmetry.space_group_name_H-M   'P 1'
#
loop_
_entity.id
_entity.type
_entity.pdbx_description
1 polymer ?
#
loop_
_entity_poly.entity_id
_entity_poly.type
_entity_poly.pdbx_seq_one_letter_code
_entity_poly.pdbx_strand_id
1 'polypeptide(L)'
;MSRTPPSLSSQSALGAYYRRLCGRLDKAKAITATAHKLARLIYTMLTKGTEYVDKGQDDFDERYRQRVLHHLTVHARKLGFNLTPVITEIV
;
A
#
# COMPACT_ATOMS: atom_id res chain seq x y z
N MET A 1 20.86 26.70 3.76
CA MET A 1 19.50 26.13 3.90
C MET A 1 19.53 24.66 3.51
N SER A 2 19.74 23.77 4.48
CA SER A 2 19.72 22.32 4.28
C SER A 2 18.28 21.86 4.00
N ARG A 3 18.02 21.40 2.78
CA ARG A 3 16.80 20.62 2.48
C ARG A 3 17.03 19.20 3.00
N THR A 4 16.83 18.97 4.29
CA THR A 4 16.80 17.60 4.81
C THR A 4 15.51 16.93 4.30
N PRO A 5 15.58 15.89 3.46
CA PRO A 5 14.40 15.08 3.16
C PRO A 5 13.95 14.41 4.47
N PRO A 6 12.63 14.23 4.69
CA PRO A 6 12.13 13.72 5.95
C PRO A 6 12.72 12.33 6.22
N SER A 7 13.25 12.14 7.42
CA SER A 7 13.71 10.85 7.94
C SER A 7 12.60 9.80 7.79
N LEU A 8 12.76 8.91 6.79
CA LEU A 8 11.79 7.87 6.39
C LEU A 8 12.47 6.49 6.30
N SER A 9 13.57 6.26 7.03
CA SER A 9 14.38 5.04 6.96
C SER A 9 13.70 3.78 7.53
N SER A 10 12.48 3.89 8.04
CA SER A 10 11.74 2.74 8.55
C SER A 10 11.11 1.96 7.38
N GLN A 11 11.53 0.70 7.23
CA GLN A 11 11.01 -0.30 6.29
C GLN A 11 9.64 -0.85 6.73
N SER A 12 8.81 -0.01 7.36
CA SER A 12 7.50 -0.37 7.87
C SER A 12 6.43 -0.33 6.77
N ALA A 13 5.38 -1.14 6.95
CA ALA A 13 4.23 -1.16 6.03
C ALA A 13 3.54 0.22 5.91
N LEU A 14 3.51 1.01 6.99
CA LEU A 14 2.96 2.37 7.00
C LEU A 14 3.88 3.38 6.29
N GLY A 15 5.20 3.26 6.46
CA GLY A 15 6.18 4.07 5.74
C GLY A 15 6.08 3.88 4.22
N ALA A 16 5.96 2.62 3.77
CA ALA A 16 5.75 2.28 2.37
C ALA A 16 4.44 2.88 1.80
N TYR A 17 3.35 2.83 2.59
CA TYR A 17 2.07 3.43 2.22
C TYR A 17 2.16 4.96 2.03
N TYR A 18 2.80 5.67 2.95
CA TYR A 18 2.97 7.12 2.86
C TYR A 18 3.81 7.52 1.63
N ARG A 19 4.94 6.83 1.38
CA ARG A 19 5.79 7.11 0.20
C ARG A 19 5.02 6.98 -1.11
N ARG A 20 4.19 5.95 -1.25
CA ARG A 20 3.33 5.78 -2.44
C ARG A 20 2.28 6.88 -2.57
N LEU A 21 1.70 7.34 -1.45
CA LEU A 21 0.74 8.44 -1.49
C LEU A 21 1.39 9.75 -1.92
N CYS A 22 2.60 10.06 -1.45
CA CYS A 22 3.34 11.24 -1.89
C CYS A 22 3.65 11.22 -3.40
N GLY A 23 3.78 10.05 -4.03
CA GLY A 23 3.92 9.92 -5.48
C GLY A 23 2.63 10.17 -6.27
N ARG A 24 1.46 10.15 -5.62
CA ARG A 24 0.15 10.30 -6.26
C ARG A 24 -0.61 11.57 -5.86
N LEU A 25 -0.32 12.16 -4.70
CA LEU A 25 -1.10 13.21 -4.05
C LEU A 25 -0.19 14.28 -3.45
N ASP A 26 -0.75 15.46 -3.25
CA ASP A 26 -0.10 16.53 -2.48
C ASP A 26 0.28 16.05 -1.07
N LYS A 27 1.42 16.53 -0.57
CA LYS A 27 1.98 16.12 0.73
C LYS A 27 0.97 16.21 1.88
N ALA A 28 0.15 17.26 1.93
CA ALA A 28 -0.86 17.43 2.98
C ALA A 28 -1.92 16.32 2.93
N LYS A 29 -2.40 15.96 1.73
CA LYS A 29 -3.37 14.86 1.54
C LYS A 29 -2.75 13.51 1.92
N ALA A 30 -1.48 13.30 1.57
CA ALA A 30 -0.75 12.09 1.94
C ALA A 30 -0.64 11.90 3.45
N ILE A 31 -0.35 12.97 4.20
CA ILE A 31 -0.30 12.95 5.67
C ILE A 31 -1.66 12.59 6.26
N THR A 32 -2.73 13.29 5.85
CA THR A 32 -4.09 13.04 6.38
C THR A 32 -4.56 11.61 6.14
N ALA A 33 -4.34 11.08 4.93
CA ALA A 33 -4.72 9.71 4.62
C ALA A 33 -3.89 8.66 5.38
N THR A 34 -2.62 8.97 5.68
CA THR A 34 -1.76 8.10 6.51
C THR A 34 -2.22 8.12 7.96
N ALA A 35 -2.55 9.30 8.51
CA ALA A 35 -3.11 9.44 9.85
C ALA A 35 -4.44 8.69 9.99
N HIS A 36 -5.34 8.82 9.01
CA HIS A 36 -6.60 8.07 9.00
C HIS A 36 -6.38 6.56 9.00
N LYS A 37 -5.40 6.07 8.24
CA LYS A 37 -5.05 4.64 8.21
C LYS A 37 -4.52 4.16 9.56
N LEU A 38 -3.68 4.95 10.21
CA LEU A 38 -3.17 4.67 11.56
C LEU A 38 -4.30 4.66 12.59
N ALA A 39 -5.21 5.64 12.55
CA ALA A 39 -6.37 5.69 13.43
C ALA A 39 -7.27 4.45 13.27
N ARG A 40 -7.50 3.98 12.04
CA ARG A 40 -8.25 2.75 11.79
C ARG A 40 -7.56 1.52 12.36
N LEU A 41 -6.23 1.42 12.25
CA LEU A 41 -5.48 0.33 12.83
C LEU A 41 -5.64 0.31 14.36
N ILE A 42 -5.41 1.45 15.01
CA ILE A 42 -5.59 1.59 16.46
C ILE A 42 -7.02 1.22 16.87
N TYR A 43 -8.02 1.75 16.18
CA TYR A 43 -9.42 1.41 16.45
C TYR A 43 -9.66 -0.10 16.37
N THR A 44 -9.19 -0.77 15.31
CA THR A 44 -9.35 -2.23 15.19
C THR A 44 -8.58 -3.01 16.26
N MET A 45 -7.39 -2.55 16.66
CA MET A 45 -6.64 -3.18 17.75
C MET A 45 -7.42 -3.09 19.06
N LEU A 46 -7.96 -1.91 19.38
CA LEU A 46 -8.72 -1.68 20.61
C LEU A 46 -10.07 -2.41 20.62
N THR A 47 -10.79 -2.43 19.49
CA THR A 47 -12.14 -3.00 19.43
C THR A 47 -12.13 -4.51 19.22
N LYS A 48 -11.17 -5.05 18.45
CA LYS A 48 -11.12 -6.48 18.08
C LYS A 48 -10.02 -7.26 18.79
N GLY A 49 -9.19 -6.60 19.60
CA GLY A 49 -8.05 -7.24 20.28
C GLY A 49 -6.99 -7.79 19.34
N THR A 50 -6.96 -7.37 18.07
CA THR A 50 -5.99 -7.87 17.11
C THR A 50 -4.65 -7.19 17.33
N GLU A 51 -3.59 -7.96 17.54
CA GLU A 51 -2.24 -7.43 17.60
C GLU A 51 -1.80 -6.89 16.24
N TYR A 52 -1.20 -5.71 16.23
CA TYR A 52 -0.58 -5.17 15.03
C TYR A 52 0.85 -5.65 14.93
N VAL A 53 1.06 -6.61 14.04
CA VAL A 53 2.39 -7.05 13.62
C VAL A 53 2.75 -6.27 12.37
N ASP A 54 3.76 -5.40 12.46
CA ASP A 54 4.34 -4.79 11.28
C ASP A 54 5.14 -5.85 10.51
N LYS A 55 4.51 -6.38 9.47
CA LYS A 55 5.13 -7.40 8.61
C LYS A 55 6.15 -6.81 7.62
N GLY A 56 6.41 -5.51 7.72
CA GLY A 56 7.39 -4.81 6.89
C GLY A 56 6.84 -4.39 5.53
N GLN A 57 7.72 -3.77 4.74
CA GLN A 57 7.40 -3.24 3.42
C GLN A 57 7.04 -4.34 2.41
N ASP A 58 7.74 -5.48 2.41
CA ASP A 58 7.59 -6.52 1.38
C ASP A 58 6.18 -7.13 1.39
N ASP A 59 5.66 -7.43 2.59
CA ASP A 59 4.30 -7.91 2.79
C ASP A 59 3.23 -6.90 2.35
N PHE A 60 3.51 -5.61 2.53
CA PHE A 60 2.62 -4.54 2.05
C PHE A 60 2.61 -4.50 0.52
N ASP A 61 3.78 -4.62 -0.11
CA ASP A 61 3.95 -4.59 -1.56
C ASP A 61 3.30 -5.81 -2.23
N GLU A 62 3.42 -7.01 -1.64
CA GLU A 62 2.76 -8.22 -2.14
C GLU A 62 1.23 -8.13 -2.03
N ARG A 63 0.70 -7.72 -0.87
CA ARG A 63 -0.75 -7.49 -0.71
C ARG A 63 -1.26 -6.42 -1.66
N TYR A 64 -0.45 -5.41 -1.95
CA TYR A 64 -0.80 -4.41 -2.95
C TYR A 64 -0.86 -5.02 -4.35
N ARG A 65 0.16 -5.81 -4.74
CA ARG A 65 0.19 -6.51 -6.03
C ARG A 65 -1.06 -7.37 -6.22
N GLN A 66 -1.42 -8.16 -5.21
CA GLN A 66 -2.64 -8.97 -5.21
C GLN A 66 -3.91 -8.14 -5.42
N ARG A 67 -4.04 -7.00 -4.73
CA ARG A 67 -5.18 -6.09 -4.95
C ARG A 67 -5.23 -5.56 -6.38
N VAL A 68 -4.10 -5.13 -6.93
CA VAL A 68 -4.03 -4.62 -8.30
C VAL A 68 -4.42 -5.70 -9.30
N LEU A 69 -3.89 -6.92 -9.16
CA LEU A 69 -4.24 -8.05 -10.02
C LEU A 69 -5.73 -8.41 -9.92
N HIS A 70 -6.28 -8.40 -8.71
CA HIS A 70 -7.71 -8.64 -8.50
C HIS A 70 -8.56 -7.58 -9.20
N HIS A 71 -8.26 -6.29 -8.99
CA HIS A 71 -8.96 -5.20 -9.68
C HIS A 71 -8.85 -5.32 -11.19
N LEU A 72 -7.65 -5.60 -11.72
CA LEU A 72 -7.43 -5.77 -13.15
C LEU A 72 -8.25 -6.94 -13.72
N THR A 73 -8.28 -8.07 -13.01
CA THR A 73 -9.08 -9.25 -13.39
C THR A 73 -10.57 -8.92 -13.42
N VAL A 74 -11.07 -8.21 -12.41
CA VAL A 74 -12.48 -7.79 -12.34
C VAL A 74 -12.80 -6.81 -13.48
N HIS A 75 -11.91 -5.87 -13.78
CA HIS A 75 -12.08 -4.93 -14.89
C HIS A 75 -12.07 -5.63 -16.25
N ALA A 76 -11.16 -6.57 -16.48
CA ALA A 76 -11.13 -7.38 -17.70
C ALA A 76 -12.44 -8.15 -17.89
N ARG A 77 -12.92 -8.83 -16.84
CA ARG A 77 -14.19 -9.58 -16.87
C ARG A 77 -15.38 -8.70 -17.22
N LYS A 78 -15.45 -7.48 -16.69
CA LYS A 78 -16.51 -6.52 -17.01
C LYS A 78 -16.53 -6.12 -18.48
N LEU A 79 -15.38 -6.17 -19.15
CA LEU A 79 -15.23 -5.85 -20.56
C LEU A 79 -15.33 -7.11 -21.46
N GLY A 80 -15.64 -8.29 -20.90
CA GLY A 80 -15.71 -9.55 -21.65
C GLY A 80 -14.34 -10.19 -21.92
N PHE A 81 -13.27 -9.71 -21.29
CA PHE A 81 -11.92 -10.25 -21.43
C PHE A 81 -11.52 -11.09 -20.21
N ASN A 82 -10.59 -12.03 -20.41
CA ASN A 82 -9.97 -12.80 -19.33
C ASN A 82 -8.49 -12.40 -19.18
N LEU A 83 -8.03 -12.19 -17.96
CA LEU A 83 -6.64 -11.83 -17.68
C LEU A 83 -5.78 -13.11 -17.66
N THR A 84 -4.93 -13.30 -18.66
CA THR A 84 -3.94 -14.36 -18.69
C THR A 84 -2.55 -13.80 -18.33
N PRO A 85 -1.82 -14.43 -17.38
CA PRO A 85 -0.45 -14.02 -17.10
C PRO A 85 0.41 -14.35 -18.32
N VAL A 86 1.14 -13.36 -18.82
CA VAL A 86 2.18 -13.61 -19.82
C VAL A 86 3.39 -14.13 -19.05
N ILE A 87 3.65 -15.44 -19.14
CA ILE A 87 4.89 -16.04 -18.65
C ILE A 87 5.96 -15.67 -19.69
N THR A 88 6.59 -14.52 -19.52
CA THR A 88 7.80 -14.22 -20.27
C THR A 88 8.92 -15.04 -19.63
N GLU A 89 9.24 -16.19 -20.22
CA GLU A 89 10.52 -16.85 -19.97
C GLU A 89 11.61 -15.90 -20.47
N ILE A 90 12.27 -15.23 -19.53
CA ILE A 90 13.48 -14.46 -19.82
C ILE A 90 14.59 -15.50 -19.98
N VAL A 91 14.91 -15.82 -21.23
CA VAL A 91 16.16 -16.50 -21.62
C VAL A 91 17.32 -15.53 -21.47
#